data_AF-A0A3S1N992-F1
#
_entry.id   AF-A0A3S1N992-F1
#
_cell.length_a   1.000
_cell.length_b   1.000
_cell.length_c   1.000
_cell.angle_alpha   90.00
_cell.angle_beta   90.00
_cell.angle_gamma   90.00
#
_symmetry.space_group_name_H-M   'P 1'
#
loop_
_entity.id
_entity.type
_entity.pdbx_description
1 polymer ?
#
loop_
_entity_poly.entity_id
_entity_poly.type
_entity_poly.pdbx_seq_one_letter_code
_entity_poly.pdbx_strand_id
1 'polypeptide(L)'
;MADAYTRIADAIVPSVYAQYSFEEHVQSLEIFQAGILFSDPAISSKLSMGGRSVDMPGWKDLGNDPSEPVNDDPADSIEMKKIGSRREVAARNVRAQA
;
A
#
# COMPACT_ATOMS: atom_id res chain seq x y z
N MET A 1 -35.30 16.53 75.16
CA MET A 1 -34.75 15.48 74.29
C MET A 1 -35.05 15.91 72.86
N ALA A 2 -34.02 16.10 72.04
CA ALA A 2 -34.17 16.68 70.71
C ALA A 2 -34.55 15.59 69.70
N ASP A 3 -35.83 15.56 69.29
CA ASP A 3 -36.35 14.75 68.19
C ASP A 3 -36.14 15.47 66.85
N ALA A 4 -34.88 15.71 66.46
CA ALA A 4 -34.55 16.22 65.14
C ALA A 4 -33.74 15.16 64.39
N TYR A 5 -34.44 14.34 63.62
CA TYR A 5 -33.83 13.31 62.79
C TYR A 5 -33.45 13.92 61.44
N THR A 6 -32.16 13.94 61.11
CA THR A 6 -31.69 14.30 59.78
C THR A 6 -32.19 13.26 58.77
N ARG A 7 -32.93 13.71 57.77
CA ARG A 7 -33.43 12.88 56.66
C ARG A 7 -32.44 12.94 55.51
N ILE A 8 -32.46 11.96 54.61
CA ILE A 8 -31.57 11.93 53.42
C ILE A 8 -31.75 13.18 52.53
N ALA A 9 -32.90 13.87 52.62
CA ALA A 9 -33.14 15.16 51.97
C ALA A 9 -32.31 16.33 52.53
N ASP A 10 -31.78 16.20 53.76
CA ASP A 10 -30.99 17.24 54.44
C ASP A 10 -29.47 17.12 54.15
N ALA A 11 -29.07 16.13 53.34
CA ALA A 11 -27.68 15.86 52.98
C ALA A 11 -27.41 16.14 51.50
N ILE A 12 -26.30 16.83 51.20
CA ILE A 12 -25.85 17.08 49.83
C ILE A 12 -25.25 15.78 49.27
N VAL A 13 -25.87 15.23 48.23
CA VAL A 13 -25.41 14.00 47.56
C VAL A 13 -24.27 14.36 46.57
N PRO A 14 -23.05 13.84 46.75
CA PRO A 14 -21.97 14.05 45.79
C PRO A 14 -22.22 13.23 44.51
N SER A 15 -22.03 13.85 43.34
CA SER A 15 -22.07 13.15 42.06
C SER A 15 -20.72 12.51 41.75
N VAL A 16 -20.71 11.20 41.47
CA VAL A 16 -19.52 10.50 40.99
C VAL A 16 -19.50 10.62 39.46
N TYR A 17 -18.47 11.28 38.91
CA TYR A 17 -18.29 11.32 37.46
C TYR A 17 -17.78 9.96 36.96
N ALA A 18 -18.34 9.48 35.85
CA ALA A 18 -17.86 8.27 35.20
C ALA A 18 -16.40 8.43 34.75
N GLN A 19 -15.64 7.33 34.78
CA GLN A 19 -14.26 7.32 34.31
C GLN A 19 -14.20 7.64 32.81
N TYR A 20 -13.14 8.32 32.39
CA TYR A 20 -12.88 8.54 30.96
C TYR A 20 -12.80 7.20 30.25
N SER A 21 -13.62 7.03 29.22
CA SER A 21 -13.56 5.92 28.27
C SER A 21 -12.92 6.45 26.98
N PHE A 22 -12.04 5.66 26.37
CA PHE A 22 -11.51 5.96 25.06
C PHE A 22 -12.55 5.57 24.02
N GLU A 23 -12.91 6.51 23.15
CA GLU A 23 -13.71 6.23 21.97
C GLU A 23 -12.78 5.65 20.89
N GLU A 24 -12.79 4.33 20.72
CA GLU A 24 -12.09 3.69 19.62
C GLU A 24 -12.85 3.95 18.32
N HIS A 25 -12.34 4.87 17.51
CA HIS A 25 -12.78 4.99 16.12
C HIS A 25 -12.26 3.77 15.34
N VAL A 26 -13.17 2.91 14.90
CA VAL A 26 -12.84 1.83 13.96
C VAL A 26 -12.52 2.46 12.61
N GLN A 27 -11.27 2.85 12.39
CA GLN A 27 -10.79 3.21 11.05
C GLN A 27 -10.56 1.94 10.24
N SER A 28 -11.60 1.47 9.56
CA SER A 28 -11.44 0.48 8.50
C SER A 28 -10.77 1.16 7.31
N LEU A 29 -9.51 0.81 7.04
CA LEU A 29 -8.77 1.31 5.88
C LEU A 29 -9.28 0.61 4.61
N GLU A 30 -10.39 1.10 4.04
CA GLU A 30 -10.93 0.64 2.74
C GLU A 30 -9.87 0.68 1.62
N ILE A 31 -8.85 1.53 1.75
CA ILE A 31 -7.71 1.64 0.85
C ILE A 31 -6.93 0.32 0.75
N PHE A 32 -6.84 -0.45 1.84
CA PHE A 32 -6.20 -1.77 1.82
C PHE A 32 -7.03 -2.77 1.01
N GLN A 33 -8.36 -2.75 1.19
CA GLN A 33 -9.27 -3.60 0.43
C GLN A 33 -9.33 -3.21 -1.06
N ALA A 34 -9.13 -1.94 -1.39
CA ALA A 34 -9.08 -1.43 -2.76
C ALA A 34 -7.84 -1.86 -3.55
N GLY A 35 -6.91 -2.63 -2.97
CA GLY A 35 -5.72 -3.15 -3.66
C GLY A 35 -4.64 -2.10 -3.95
N ILE A 36 -4.82 -0.86 -3.48
CA ILE A 36 -3.83 0.22 -3.57
C ILE A 36 -2.59 -0.10 -2.72
N LEU A 37 -2.77 -0.89 -1.67
CA LEU A 37 -1.73 -1.32 -0.73
C LEU A 37 -1.51 -2.82 -0.85
N PHE A 38 -0.63 -3.24 -1.77
CA PHE A 38 -0.14 -4.60 -1.85
C PHE A 38 1.39 -4.63 -1.82
N SER A 39 1.94 -5.59 -1.08
CA SER A 39 3.39 -5.80 -0.95
C SER A 39 3.87 -6.81 -1.97
N ASP A 40 4.56 -6.36 -3.01
CA ASP A 40 5.29 -7.25 -3.92
C ASP A 40 6.67 -7.61 -3.32
N PRO A 41 6.98 -8.90 -3.08
CA PRO A 41 8.27 -9.33 -2.54
C PRO A 41 9.47 -8.99 -3.44
N ALA A 42 9.30 -8.91 -4.77
CA ALA A 42 10.37 -8.52 -5.69
C ALA A 42 10.76 -7.05 -5.48
N ILE A 43 9.79 -6.19 -5.18
CA ILE A 43 10.00 -4.77 -4.90
C ILE A 43 10.50 -4.57 -3.46
N SER A 44 9.98 -5.33 -2.48
CA SER A 44 10.37 -5.18 -1.08
C SER A 44 11.86 -5.45 -0.85
N SER A 45 12.42 -6.48 -1.52
CA SER A 45 13.84 -6.79 -1.46
C SER A 45 14.73 -5.63 -1.93
N LYS A 46 14.31 -4.94 -3.00
CA LYS A 46 15.04 -3.81 -3.57
C LYS A 46 14.82 -2.51 -2.80
N LEU A 47 13.65 -2.32 -2.18
CA LEU A 47 13.37 -1.17 -1.29
C LEU A 47 14.16 -1.21 0.02
N SER A 48 14.55 -2.43 0.48
CA SER A 48 15.45 -2.61 1.62
C SER A 48 16.87 -2.11 1.35
N MET A 49 17.26 -2.04 0.07
CA MET A 49 18.55 -1.47 -0.32
C MET A 49 18.52 0.06 -0.17
N GLY A 50 19.66 0.66 0.11
CA GLY A 50 19.77 2.13 0.21
C GLY A 50 19.46 2.82 -1.12
N GLY A 51 18.79 3.97 -1.09
CA GLY A 51 18.51 4.77 -2.30
C GLY A 51 17.14 5.43 -2.30
N ARG A 52 16.95 6.43 -3.17
CA ARG A 52 15.67 7.14 -3.33
C ARG A 52 14.75 6.47 -4.35
N SER A 53 15.32 5.77 -5.33
CA SER A 53 14.59 5.11 -6.42
C SER A 53 15.14 3.72 -6.69
N VAL A 54 14.26 2.82 -7.12
CA VAL A 54 14.60 1.46 -7.53
C VAL A 54 14.25 1.30 -9.01
N ASP A 55 15.23 0.88 -9.81
CA ASP A 55 15.03 0.56 -11.22
C ASP A 55 14.73 -0.93 -11.40
N MET A 56 13.64 -1.23 -12.10
CA MET A 56 13.21 -2.58 -12.46
C MET A 56 13.33 -2.75 -13.98
N PRO A 57 14.38 -3.45 -14.46
CA PRO A 57 14.51 -3.76 -15.88
C PRO A 57 13.59 -4.93 -16.26
N GLY A 58 13.09 -4.91 -17.49
CA GLY A 58 12.36 -6.01 -18.10
C GLY A 58 12.61 -6.10 -19.61
N TRP A 59 12.25 -7.22 -20.20
CA TRP A 59 12.22 -7.38 -21.66
C TRP A 59 10.83 -7.04 -22.18
N LYS A 60 10.77 -6.37 -23.34
CA LYS A 60 9.53 -6.19 -24.07
C LYS A 60 9.23 -7.48 -24.83
N ASP A 61 7.96 -7.78 -24.99
CA ASP A 61 7.52 -8.89 -25.82
C ASP A 61 7.98 -8.69 -27.28
N LEU A 62 8.10 -9.79 -28.02
CA LEU A 62 8.35 -9.73 -29.45
C LEU A 62 7.17 -9.04 -30.13
N GLY A 63 7.46 -8.20 -31.12
CA GLY A 63 6.40 -7.57 -31.92
C GLY A 63 5.55 -8.63 -32.61
N ASN A 64 4.26 -8.36 -32.78
CA ASN A 64 3.34 -9.21 -33.55
C ASN A 64 3.52 -8.98 -35.06
N ASP A 65 4.75 -9.16 -35.53
CA ASP A 65 5.06 -9.02 -36.94
C ASP A 65 4.43 -10.20 -37.71
N PRO A 66 3.85 -9.95 -38.90
CA PRO A 66 3.30 -11.02 -39.71
C PRO A 66 4.41 -12.00 -40.10
N SER A 67 4.07 -13.28 -40.13
CA SER A 67 4.98 -14.33 -40.61
C SER A 67 5.47 -14.00 -42.02
N GLU A 68 6.78 -14.02 -42.21
CA GLU A 68 7.39 -13.78 -43.51
C GLU A 68 7.19 -15.02 -44.40
N PRO A 69 6.81 -14.85 -45.68
CA PRO A 69 6.63 -15.96 -46.60
C PRO A 69 7.98 -16.62 -46.91
N VAL A 70 8.04 -17.94 -46.77
CA VAL A 70 9.25 -18.72 -47.08
C VAL A 70 9.28 -19.02 -48.58
N ASN A 71 10.43 -18.77 -49.22
CA ASN A 71 10.70 -19.16 -50.60
C ASN A 71 12.11 -19.79 -50.70
N ASP A 72 12.38 -20.45 -51.83
CA ASP A 72 13.68 -21.10 -52.12
C ASP A 72 14.59 -20.19 -52.99
N ASP A 73 14.32 -18.89 -53.05
CA ASP A 73 15.18 -17.95 -53.78
C ASP A 73 16.43 -17.65 -52.92
N PRO A 74 17.65 -17.96 -53.38
CA PRO A 74 18.87 -17.71 -52.62
C PRO A 74 19.17 -16.22 -52.39
N ALA A 75 18.45 -15.30 -53.06
CA ALA A 75 18.54 -13.86 -52.83
C ALA A 75 17.63 -13.36 -51.70
N ASP A 76 16.61 -14.12 -51.31
CA ASP A 76 15.70 -13.78 -50.21
C ASP A 76 16.14 -14.50 -48.93
N SER A 77 16.37 -13.72 -47.86
CA SER A 77 16.79 -14.26 -46.56
C SER A 77 15.91 -13.74 -45.43
N ILE A 78 15.53 -14.64 -44.52
CA ILE A 78 14.85 -14.27 -43.27
C ILE A 78 15.87 -13.65 -42.32
N GLU A 79 15.61 -12.43 -41.86
CA GLU A 79 16.48 -11.73 -40.91
C GLU A 79 16.01 -11.90 -39.46
N MET A 80 16.95 -12.09 -38.53
CA MET A 80 16.63 -12.10 -37.11
C MET A 80 16.33 -10.69 -36.60
N LYS A 81 15.18 -10.53 -35.93
CA LYS A 81 14.77 -9.27 -35.30
C LYS A 81 15.27 -9.15 -33.86
N LYS A 82 15.53 -7.92 -33.41
CA LYS A 82 16.00 -7.61 -32.05
C LYS A 82 14.85 -7.53 -31.05
N ILE A 83 15.11 -7.90 -29.80
CA ILE A 83 14.20 -7.71 -28.67
C ILE A 83 14.44 -6.35 -28.02
N GLY A 84 13.37 -5.69 -27.57
CA GLY A 84 13.46 -4.42 -26.84
C GLY A 84 13.57 -4.61 -25.32
N SER A 85 14.18 -3.65 -24.61
CA SER A 85 14.16 -3.60 -23.15
C SER A 85 13.18 -2.53 -22.64
N ARG A 86 12.65 -2.70 -21.43
CA ARG A 86 11.86 -1.72 -20.67
C ARG A 86 12.52 -1.44 -19.31
N ARG A 87 12.31 -0.23 -18.79
CA ARG A 87 12.73 0.19 -17.45
C ARG A 87 11.54 0.80 -16.73
N GLU A 88 11.26 0.31 -15.55
CA GLU A 88 10.28 0.86 -14.62
C GLU A 88 11.01 1.45 -13.41
N VAL A 89 10.55 2.60 -12.91
CA VAL A 89 11.21 3.31 -11.79
C VAL A 89 10.21 3.46 -10.64
N ALA A 90 10.56 2.92 -9.48
CA ALA A 90 9.80 3.09 -8.24
C ALA A 90 10.48 4.10 -7.31
N ALA A 91 9.70 4.91 -6.59
CA ALA A 91 10.21 5.91 -5.65
C ALA A 91 9.95 5.48 -4.19
N ARG A 92 10.94 5.71 -3.32
CA ARG A 92 10.81 5.46 -1.88
C ARG A 92 10.44 6.72 -1.13
N ASN A 93 9.32 6.68 -0.41
CA ASN A 93 8.85 7.76 0.46
C ASN A 93 8.94 7.34 1.93
N VAL A 94 9.73 8.05 2.73
CA VAL A 94 9.82 7.85 4.18
C VAL A 94 9.29 9.11 4.86
N ARG A 95 8.36 8.94 5.80
CA ARG A 95 7.80 10.02 6.61
C ARG A 95 7.99 9.68 8.08
N ALA A 96 8.37 10.66 8.89
CA ALA A 96 8.43 10.54 10.34
C ALA A 96 7.63 11.69 10.96
N GLN A 97 6.95 11.39 12.05
CA GLN A 97 6.28 12.39 12.88
C GLN A 97 7.17 12.61 14.11
N ALA A 98 7.41 13.88 14.44
CA ALA A 98 8.12 14.28 15.67
C ALA A 98 7.17 14.30 16.87
#